data_AF-C7IX75-F1
#
_entry.id   AF-C7IX75-F1
#
_cell.length_a   1.000
_cell.length_b   1.000
_cell.length_c   1.000
_cell.angle_alpha   90.00
_cell.angle_beta   90.00
_cell.angle_gamma   90.00
#
_symmetry.space_group_name_H-M   'P 1'
#
loop_
_entity.id
_entity.type
_entity.pdbx_description
1 polymer ?
#
loop_
_entity_poly.entity_id
_entity_poly.type
_entity_poly.pdbx_seq_one_letter_code
_entity_poly.pdbx_strand_id
1 'polypeptide(L)'
;MTTKSDVYAFGVVLAELITGLRALVRDNKEANKTKSLISIVRSMRKAFKPEDLESSLETIVDPYLKDNYPIEEVCKLANISMWCLSEDPLHRPEMREVMPILAQIHMASIEWEASLGGDGEVFSGVSNGR
;
A
#
# COMPACT_ATOMS: atom_id res chain seq x y z
N MET A 1 -6.54 22.51 1.90
CA MET A 1 -5.56 21.47 1.50
C MET A 1 -4.23 21.85 2.14
N THR A 2 -3.60 20.93 2.86
CA THR A 2 -2.31 21.14 3.52
C THR A 2 -1.36 20.02 3.14
N THR A 3 -0.05 20.25 3.23
CA THR A 3 0.96 19.21 2.97
C THR A 3 0.70 17.94 3.81
N LYS A 4 0.26 18.09 5.07
CA LYS A 4 -0.09 16.97 5.94
C LYS A 4 -1.40 16.27 5.58
N SER A 5 -2.37 16.96 4.94
CA SER A 5 -3.54 16.28 4.37
C SER A 5 -3.18 15.47 3.13
N ASP A 6 -2.24 15.98 2.32
CA ASP A 6 -1.78 15.30 1.11
C ASP A 6 -0.98 14.05 1.45
N VAL A 7 -0.14 14.10 2.50
CA VAL A 7 0.55 12.91 3.04
C VAL A 7 -0.45 11.87 3.56
N TYR A 8 -1.51 12.29 4.25
CA TYR A 8 -2.55 11.35 4.70
C TYR A 8 -3.26 10.69 3.51
N ALA A 9 -3.65 11.47 2.50
CA ALA A 9 -4.27 10.96 1.29
C ALA A 9 -3.33 9.98 0.55
N PHE A 10 -2.02 10.27 0.51
CA PHE A 10 -1.02 9.35 -0.03
C PHE A 10 -0.97 8.02 0.74
N GLY A 11 -1.02 8.07 2.07
CA GLY A 11 -1.13 6.86 2.91
C GLY A 11 -2.39 6.04 2.61
N VAL A 12 -3.53 6.69 2.32
CA VAL A 12 -4.75 5.97 1.88
C VAL A 12 -4.52 5.27 0.54
N VAL A 13 -3.84 5.92 -0.41
CA VAL A 13 -3.52 5.31 -1.72
C VAL A 13 -2.60 4.10 -1.55
N LEU A 14 -1.58 4.18 -0.70
CA LEU A 14 -0.71 3.02 -0.42
C LEU A 14 -1.50 1.86 0.19
N ALA A 15 -2.41 2.13 1.12
CA ALA A 15 -3.27 1.10 1.70
C ALA A 15 -4.24 0.48 0.66
N GLU A 16 -4.76 1.28 -0.27
CA GLU A 16 -5.57 0.79 -1.40
C GLU A 16 -4.75 -0.13 -2.32
N LEU A 17 -3.48 0.23 -2.60
CA LEU A 17 -2.59 -0.62 -3.40
C LEU A 17 -2.24 -1.95 -2.70
N ILE A 18 -1.97 -1.93 -1.40
CA ILE A 18 -1.65 -3.15 -0.63
C ILE A 18 -2.86 -4.08 -0.60
N THR A 19 -4.05 -3.53 -0.36
CA THR A 19 -5.25 -4.35 -0.10
C THR A 19 -6.07 -4.70 -1.33
N GLY A 20 -5.83 -4.03 -2.47
CA GLY A 20 -6.68 -4.12 -3.67
C GLY A 20 -8.09 -3.54 -3.48
N LEU A 21 -8.37 -2.94 -2.31
CA LEU A 21 -9.68 -2.38 -1.97
C LEU A 21 -9.73 -0.91 -2.39
N ARG A 22 -10.80 -0.51 -3.07
CA ARG A 22 -11.00 0.91 -3.41
C ARG A 22 -11.34 1.74 -2.18
N ALA A 23 -10.57 2.79 -1.91
CA ALA A 23 -10.87 3.75 -0.86
C ALA A 23 -12.01 4.71 -1.22
N LEU A 24 -12.27 4.88 -2.52
CA LEU A 24 -13.35 5.71 -3.04
C LEU A 24 -14.19 4.91 -4.03
N VAL A 25 -15.39 4.50 -3.61
CA VAL A 25 -16.40 3.96 -4.54
C VAL A 25 -17.08 5.14 -5.23
N ARG A 26 -16.91 5.26 -6.55
CA ARG A 26 -17.46 6.36 -7.38
C ARG A 26 -18.97 6.22 -7.65
N ASP A 27 -19.71 5.47 -6.83
CA ASP A 27 -21.16 5.44 -6.89
C ASP A 27 -21.75 6.66 -6.19
N ASN A 28 -22.73 7.30 -6.83
CA ASN A 28 -23.44 8.51 -6.38
C ASN A 28 -24.26 8.34 -5.08
N LYS A 29 -24.05 7.27 -4.32
CA LYS A 29 -24.61 7.09 -2.97
C LYS A 29 -23.54 7.42 -1.94
N GLU A 30 -23.47 8.69 -1.57
CA GLU A 30 -22.43 9.32 -0.73
C GLU A 30 -22.15 8.59 0.61
N ALA A 31 -23.12 7.83 1.14
CA ALA A 31 -22.95 7.07 2.38
C ALA A 31 -21.96 5.89 2.31
N ASN A 32 -21.63 5.38 1.12
CA ASN A 32 -20.75 4.22 0.96
C ASN A 32 -19.26 4.60 0.83
N LYS A 33 -18.94 5.84 0.44
CA LYS A 33 -17.57 6.33 0.25
C LYS A 33 -16.79 6.38 1.57
N THR A 34 -17.39 6.99 2.59
CA THR A 34 -16.77 7.09 3.93
C THR A 34 -16.61 5.71 4.57
N LYS A 35 -17.54 4.79 4.32
CA LYS A 35 -17.46 3.41 4.83
C LYS A 35 -16.29 2.64 4.24
N SER A 36 -15.98 2.79 2.95
CA SER A 36 -14.90 2.04 2.29
C SER A 36 -13.51 2.56 2.70
N LEU A 37 -13.31 3.88 2.80
CA LEU A 37 -12.06 4.46 3.34
C LEU A 37 -11.81 4.05 4.80
N ILE A 38 -12.83 4.17 5.67
CA ILE A 38 -12.73 3.75 7.07
C ILE A 38 -12.47 2.23 7.16
N SER A 39 -13.00 1.43 6.23
CA SER A 39 -12.74 0.00 6.16
C SER A 39 -11.26 -0.29 5.91
N ILE A 40 -10.65 0.32 4.88
CA ILE A 40 -9.24 0.10 4.51
C ILE A 40 -8.30 0.50 5.64
N VAL A 41 -8.46 1.70 6.18
CA VAL A 41 -7.60 2.18 7.28
C VAL A 41 -7.76 1.29 8.51
N ARG A 42 -8.97 0.77 8.78
CA ARG A 42 -9.20 -0.17 9.88
C ARG A 42 -8.55 -1.53 9.62
N SER A 43 -8.61 -2.05 8.39
CA SER A 43 -7.97 -3.32 8.03
C SER A 43 -6.45 -3.21 8.20
N MET A 44 -5.83 -2.15 7.70
CA MET A 44 -4.40 -1.87 7.92
C MET A 44 -4.07 -1.81 9.41
N ARG A 45 -4.80 -1.00 10.20
CA ARG A 45 -4.57 -0.91 11.64
C ARG A 45 -4.76 -2.23 12.39
N LYS A 46 -5.63 -3.12 11.90
CA LYS A 46 -5.80 -4.46 12.49
C LYS A 46 -4.62 -5.35 12.15
N ALA A 47 -4.07 -5.30 10.94
CA ALA A 47 -2.91 -6.09 10.54
C ALA A 47 -1.62 -5.68 11.28
N PHE A 48 -1.56 -4.47 11.84
CA PHE A 48 -0.44 -3.98 12.65
C PHE A 48 -0.49 -4.31 14.15
N LYS A 49 -1.58 -4.93 14.63
CA LYS A 49 -1.73 -5.34 16.04
C LYS A 49 -1.10 -6.68 16.42
N PRO A 50 -1.01 -7.68 15.52
CA PRO A 50 -0.43 -8.97 15.83
C PRO A 50 1.09 -8.89 16.05
N GLU A 51 1.63 -9.90 16.72
CA GLU A 51 3.07 -10.05 16.94
C GLU A 51 3.83 -10.33 15.64
N ASP A 52 3.14 -10.90 14.65
CA ASP A 52 3.66 -11.20 13.33
C ASP A 52 2.94 -10.34 12.26
N LEU A 53 3.62 -9.29 11.82
CA LEU A 53 3.13 -8.37 10.79
C LEU A 53 3.03 -9.06 9.41
N GLU A 54 3.95 -9.97 9.10
CA GLU A 54 4.04 -10.64 7.81
C GLU A 54 2.82 -11.54 7.59
N SER A 55 2.60 -12.50 8.49
CA SER A 55 1.43 -13.38 8.46
C SER A 55 0.11 -12.58 8.45
N SER A 56 0.08 -11.44 9.14
CA SER A 56 -1.11 -10.60 9.22
C SER A 56 -1.39 -9.85 7.93
N LEU A 57 -0.33 -9.34 7.29
CA LEU A 57 -0.44 -8.63 6.02
C LEU A 57 -0.87 -9.58 4.91
N GLU A 58 -0.35 -10.80 4.84
CA GLU A 58 -0.77 -11.82 3.85
C GLU A 58 -2.30 -12.01 3.83
N THR A 59 -2.99 -11.89 4.97
CA THR A 59 -4.46 -12.02 5.01
C THR A 59 -5.22 -10.83 4.40
N ILE A 60 -4.55 -9.70 4.19
CA ILE A 60 -5.15 -8.47 3.67
C ILE A 60 -4.52 -7.98 2.37
N VAL A 61 -3.42 -8.59 1.90
CA VAL A 61 -2.83 -8.26 0.58
C VAL A 61 -3.85 -8.55 -0.52
N ASP A 62 -3.81 -7.76 -1.59
CA ASP A 62 -4.64 -7.94 -2.77
C ASP A 62 -4.57 -9.39 -3.29
N PRO A 63 -5.69 -10.15 -3.24
CA PRO A 63 -5.71 -11.54 -3.68
C PRO A 63 -5.44 -11.69 -5.19
N TYR A 64 -5.55 -10.62 -5.97
CA TYR A 64 -5.21 -10.65 -7.40
C TYR A 64 -3.70 -10.71 -7.65
N LEU A 65 -2.86 -10.40 -6.66
CA LEU A 65 -1.41 -10.56 -6.77
C LEU A 65 -0.96 -12.03 -6.69
N LYS A 66 -1.81 -12.95 -6.19
CA LYS A 66 -1.55 -14.41 -6.17
C LYS A 66 -0.16 -14.79 -5.64
N ASP A 67 0.23 -14.22 -4.51
CA ASP A 67 1.55 -14.43 -3.88
C ASP A 67 2.76 -14.01 -4.74
N ASN A 68 2.52 -13.29 -5.85
CA ASN A 68 3.57 -12.75 -6.71
C ASN A 68 3.99 -11.35 -6.21
N TYR A 69 4.57 -11.32 -5.02
CA TYR A 69 5.20 -10.14 -4.45
C TYR A 69 6.25 -10.52 -3.40
N PRO A 70 7.27 -9.69 -3.18
CA PRO A 70 8.18 -9.86 -2.05
C PRO A 70 7.51 -9.35 -0.77
N ILE A 71 7.12 -10.26 0.12
CA ILE A 71 6.38 -9.94 1.36
C ILE A 71 7.14 -8.97 2.27
N GLU A 72 8.47 -9.05 2.34
CA GLU A 72 9.28 -8.08 3.09
C GLU A 72 9.10 -6.63 2.58
N GLU A 73 8.96 -6.45 1.27
CA GLU A 73 8.74 -5.13 0.67
C GLU A 73 7.30 -4.64 0.88
N VAL A 74 6.33 -5.56 0.90
CA VAL A 74 4.94 -5.24 1.30
C VAL A 74 4.90 -4.79 2.75
N CYS A 75 5.64 -5.44 3.66
CA CYS A 75 5.78 -5.02 5.05
C CYS A 75 6.35 -3.59 5.17
N LYS A 76 7.40 -3.26 4.40
CA LYS A 76 7.96 -1.89 4.38
C LYS A 76 6.97 -0.88 3.82
N LEU A 77 6.27 -1.21 2.73
CA LEU A 77 5.25 -0.34 2.13
C LEU A 77 4.09 -0.09 3.10
N ALA A 78 3.66 -1.12 3.83
CA ALA A 78 2.64 -1.04 4.85
C ALA A 78 3.08 -0.13 6.01
N ASN A 79 4.34 -0.18 6.43
CA ASN A 79 4.89 0.70 7.46
C ASN A 79 4.84 2.18 7.01
N ILE A 80 5.24 2.49 5.78
CA ILE A 80 5.13 3.84 5.22
C ILE A 80 3.67 4.30 5.19
N SER A 81 2.78 3.42 4.72
CA SER A 81 1.34 3.68 4.68
C SER A 81 0.81 4.05 6.07
N MET A 82 1.15 3.27 7.09
CA MET A 82 0.73 3.52 8.47
C MET A 82 1.32 4.80 9.07
N TRP A 83 2.57 5.13 8.73
CA TRP A 83 3.20 6.39 9.15
C TRP A 83 2.49 7.61 8.55
N CYS A 84 2.13 7.53 7.27
CA CYS A 84 1.34 8.55 6.57
C CYS A 84 -0.09 8.69 7.12
N LEU A 85 -0.69 7.57 7.56
CA LEU A 85 -2.05 7.48 8.13
C LEU A 85 -2.14 7.83 9.62
N SER A 86 -1.07 8.39 10.22
CA SER A 86 -1.10 8.85 11.61
C SER A 86 -2.24 9.84 11.84
N GLU A 87 -2.99 9.64 12.93
CA GLU A 87 -4.14 10.49 13.26
C GLU A 87 -3.68 11.92 13.55
N ASP A 88 -2.57 12.06 14.25
CA ASP A 88 -1.91 13.33 14.53
C ASP A 88 -1.10 13.80 13.31
N PRO A 89 -1.45 14.94 12.68
CA PRO A 89 -0.70 15.52 11.57
C PRO A 89 0.78 15.78 11.87
N LEU A 90 1.15 16.02 13.13
CA LEU A 90 2.54 16.27 13.52
C LEU A 90 3.40 15.02 13.36
N HIS A 91 2.82 13.84 13.60
CA HIS A 91 3.50 12.56 13.50
C HIS A 91 3.57 12.00 12.06
N ARG A 92 2.85 12.60 11.11
CA ARG A 92 2.96 12.20 9.69
C ARG A 92 4.32 12.64 9.12
N PRO A 93 4.96 11.85 8.24
CA PRO A 93 6.23 12.22 7.64
C PRO A 93 6.10 13.42 6.70
N GLU A 94 7.23 14.00 6.34
CA GLU A 94 7.35 14.78 5.12
C GLU A 94 7.58 13.86 3.91
N MET A 95 7.11 14.27 2.74
CA MET A 95 7.26 13.43 1.53
C MET A 95 8.72 13.17 1.16
N ARG A 96 9.65 14.08 1.52
CA ARG A 96 11.09 13.88 1.34
C ARG A 96 11.66 12.70 2.16
N GLU A 97 10.99 12.33 3.25
CA GLU A 97 11.38 11.19 4.10
C GLU A 97 10.81 9.88 3.55
N VAL A 98 9.65 9.95 2.90
CA VAL A 98 8.97 8.80 2.29
C VAL A 98 9.66 8.34 1.01
N MET A 99 10.08 9.28 0.15
CA MET A 99 10.63 9.00 -1.18
C MET A 99 11.83 8.03 -1.20
N PRO A 100 12.85 8.16 -0.34
CA PRO A 100 13.99 7.24 -0.33
C PRO A 100 13.60 5.81 -0.01
N ILE A 101 12.62 5.62 0.89
CA ILE A 101 12.16 4.29 1.30
C ILE A 101 11.39 3.63 0.14
N LEU A 102 10.53 4.39 -0.55
CA LEU A 102 9.85 3.89 -1.75
C LEU A 102 10.83 3.53 -2.87
N ALA A 103 11.91 4.31 -3.05
CA ALA A 103 12.95 3.99 -4.02
C ALA A 103 13.66 2.67 -3.69
N GLN A 104 13.94 2.41 -2.42
CA GLN A 104 14.51 1.14 -1.96
C GLN A 104 13.55 -0.03 -2.21
N ILE A 105 12.27 0.12 -1.84
CA ILE A 105 11.23 -0.89 -2.11
C ILE A 105 11.16 -1.22 -3.60
N HIS A 106 11.18 -0.20 -4.45
CA HIS A 106 11.13 -0.39 -5.90
C HIS A 106 12.36 -1.12 -6.44
N MET A 107 13.56 -0.77 -5.99
CA MET A 107 14.79 -1.47 -6.39
C MET A 107 14.78 -2.93 -5.95
N ALA A 108 14.44 -3.20 -4.69
CA ALA A 108 14.32 -4.55 -4.17
C ALA A 108 13.25 -5.37 -4.92
N SER A 109 12.14 -4.73 -5.31
CA SER A 109 11.09 -5.39 -6.10
C SER A 109 11.60 -5.80 -7.50
N ILE A 110 12.38 -4.94 -8.16
CA ILE A 110 13.01 -5.26 -9.46
C ILE A 110 14.00 -6.42 -9.33
N GLU A 111 14.81 -6.41 -8.27
CA GLU A 111 15.77 -7.49 -8.01
C GLU A 111 15.08 -8.81 -7.74
N TRP A 112 13.99 -8.78 -6.95
CA TRP A 112 13.14 -9.94 -6.72
C TRP A 112 12.53 -10.46 -8.02
N GLU A 113 11.95 -9.61 -8.86
CA GLU A 113 11.41 -10.00 -10.18
C GLU A 113 12.49 -10.62 -11.09
N ALA A 114 13.70 -10.04 -11.12
CA ALA A 114 14.81 -10.58 -11.89
C ALA A 114 15.26 -11.96 -11.38
N SER A 115 15.16 -12.20 -10.07
CA SER A 115 15.47 -13.50 -9.45
C SER A 115 14.49 -14.61 -9.84
N LEU A 116 13.26 -14.25 -10.26
CA LEU A 116 12.24 -15.18 -10.72
C LEU A 116 12.44 -15.66 -12.17
N GLY A 117 13.48 -15.19 -12.87
CA GLY A 117 13.85 -15.71 -14.20
C GLY A 117 12.83 -15.46 -15.32
N GLY A 118 11.85 -14.56 -15.12
CA GLY A 118 10.81 -14.24 -16.10
C GLY A 118 9.46 -14.92 -15.89
N ASP A 119 9.28 -15.68 -14.80
CA ASP A 119 7.99 -16.36 -14.49
C ASP A 119 6.93 -15.45 -13.84
N GLY A 120 7.27 -14.19 -13.54
CA GLY A 120 6.33 -13.20 -13.00
C GLY A 120 5.37 -12.67 -14.06
N GLU A 121 4.20 -13.30 -14.22
CA GLU A 121 3.21 -12.93 -15.24
C GLU A 121 2.58 -11.52 -15.08
N VAL A 122 2.86 -10.80 -13.99
CA VAL A 122 2.04 -9.64 -13.56
C VAL A 122 2.36 -8.33 -14.29
N PHE A 123 3.58 -8.14 -14.79
CA PHE A 123 3.99 -6.90 -15.50
C PHE A 123 4.31 -7.07 -17.00
N SER A 124 4.12 -8.27 -17.55
CA SER A 124 4.31 -8.55 -18.99
C SER A 124 3.45 -7.66 -19.91
N GLY A 125 2.37 -7.07 -19.39
CA GLY A 125 1.49 -6.14 -20.12
C GLY A 125 1.90 -4.67 -20.09
N VAL A 126 2.86 -4.26 -19.27
CA VAL A 126 3.28 -2.83 -19.15
C VAL A 126 4.39 -2.47 -20.15
N SER A 127 5.13 -3.46 -20.66
CA SER A 127 6.24 -3.25 -21.59
C SER A 127 5.85 -3.15 -23.07
N ASN A 128 4.58 -3.37 -23.44
CA ASN A 128 4.16 -3.45 -24.84
C ASN A 128 3.32 -2.26 -25.35
N GLY A 129 3.52 -1.06 -24.78
CA GLY A 129 2.70 0.11 -25.10
C GLY A 129 3.44 1.45 -25.07
N ARG A 130 4.48 1.62 -25.88
CA ARG A 130 4.87 2.90 -26.49
C ARG A 130 5.39 2.69 -27.90
#